data_AF-A0A926K664-F1
#
_entry.id   AF-A0A926K664-F1
#
_cell.length_a   1.000
_cell.length_b   1.000
_cell.length_c   1.000
_cell.angle_alpha   90.00
_cell.angle_beta   90.00
_cell.angle_gamma   90.00
#
_symmetry.space_group_name_H-M   'P 1'
#
loop_
_entity.id
_entity.type
_entity.pdbx_description
1 polymer ?
#
loop_
_entity_poly.entity_id
_entity_poly.type
_entity_poly.pdbx_seq_one_letter_code
_entity_poly.pdbx_strand_id
1 'polypeptide(L)'
;MTITAAADGSALGNPGPAGWAWVIDDAQWRAGGWPRATNNQGELMAVLDLLRATAHVASTPLHVLCDSQYVINSVTKWMPGWKRKGWRKADGKPVLNLELLKELDEELRGRNVTFEWVKGHAGHPLNEAADSRARAAATAFQSRTAPDEGPGFAGSTPTFASATQAAALVAPALPAQLSLFDGLDESAEAEPDPSLVELLLGLERAQLRFEAKALRHDDFATLGAPQTAPVELSESLEPVSAQELAPGLAQLISRASTSQGVDLVSSLWVRSGGDWRVRFRQFSRG
;
A
#
# COMPACT_ATOMS: atom_id res chain seq x y z
N MET A 1 -25.42 2.13 -22.82
CA MET A 1 -25.48 1.65 -21.43
C MET A 1 -24.05 1.51 -20.95
N THR A 2 -23.74 1.96 -19.75
CA THR A 2 -22.39 1.87 -19.14
C THR A 2 -22.51 1.02 -17.89
N ILE A 3 -21.59 0.09 -17.68
CA ILE A 3 -21.49 -0.67 -16.43
C ILE A 3 -20.68 0.20 -15.46
N THR A 4 -21.23 0.46 -14.28
CA THR A 4 -20.51 1.16 -13.21
C THR A 4 -20.20 0.16 -12.11
N ALA A 5 -18.94 0.08 -11.69
CA ALA A 5 -18.49 -0.85 -10.66
C ALA A 5 -17.49 -0.17 -9.72
N ALA A 6 -17.51 -0.52 -8.44
CA ALA A 6 -16.40 -0.23 -7.54
C ALA A 6 -15.46 -1.44 -7.44
N ALA A 7 -14.18 -1.20 -7.24
CA ALA A 7 -13.17 -2.24 -7.05
C ALA A 7 -12.19 -1.82 -5.95
N ASP A 8 -11.96 -2.72 -5.00
CA ASP A 8 -11.13 -2.45 -3.82
C ASP A 8 -10.35 -3.69 -3.35
N GLY A 9 -9.25 -3.46 -2.63
CA GLY A 9 -8.37 -4.45 -2.03
C GLY A 9 -8.12 -4.18 -0.56
N SER A 10 -7.94 -5.25 0.21
CA SER A 10 -7.63 -5.15 1.65
C SER A 10 -6.56 -6.16 2.03
N ALA A 11 -5.63 -5.78 2.90
CA ALA A 11 -4.66 -6.69 3.50
C ALA A 11 -4.61 -6.54 5.03
N LEU A 12 -4.68 -7.68 5.74
CA LEU A 12 -4.54 -7.77 7.20
C LEU A 12 -3.05 -7.92 7.57
N GLY A 13 -2.31 -6.82 7.38
CA GLY A 13 -0.84 -6.79 7.36
C GLY A 13 -0.31 -6.79 5.93
N ASN A 14 0.83 -6.13 5.68
CA ASN A 14 1.31 -5.87 4.33
C ASN A 14 2.79 -6.29 4.15
N PRO A 15 3.11 -7.48 3.61
CA PRO A 15 2.19 -8.56 3.20
C PRO A 15 1.54 -9.34 4.36
N GLY A 16 0.33 -9.84 4.12
CA GLY A 16 -0.49 -10.61 5.06
C GLY A 16 -1.71 -11.23 4.36
N PRO A 17 -2.64 -11.88 5.08
CA PRO A 17 -3.90 -12.33 4.50
C PRO A 17 -4.59 -11.17 3.79
N ALA A 18 -4.92 -11.35 2.53
CA ALA A 18 -5.42 -10.28 1.69
C ALA A 18 -6.64 -10.71 0.91
N GLY A 19 -7.49 -9.75 0.59
CA GLY A 19 -8.71 -9.93 -0.18
C GLY A 19 -8.87 -8.83 -1.20
N TRP A 20 -9.71 -9.10 -2.18
CA TRP A 20 -10.09 -8.19 -3.25
C TRP A 20 -11.57 -8.37 -3.51
N ALA A 21 -12.24 -7.32 -3.98
CA ALA A 21 -13.63 -7.40 -4.39
C ALA A 21 -13.97 -6.34 -5.44
N TRP A 22 -14.92 -6.66 -6.29
CA TRP A 22 -15.61 -5.68 -7.13
C TRP A 22 -17.12 -5.81 -6.97
N VAL A 23 -17.83 -4.69 -7.10
CA VAL A 23 -19.28 -4.58 -6.90
C VAL A 23 -19.88 -3.70 -7.98
N ILE A 24 -20.87 -4.21 -8.71
CA ILE A 24 -21.72 -3.43 -9.61
C ILE A 24 -23.04 -3.10 -8.90
N ASP A 25 -23.63 -4.11 -8.26
CA ASP A 25 -24.82 -4.02 -7.42
C ASP A 25 -24.88 -5.21 -6.45
N ASP A 26 -25.95 -5.31 -5.66
CA ASP A 26 -26.14 -6.37 -4.65
C ASP A 26 -26.24 -7.78 -5.24
N ALA A 27 -26.62 -7.92 -6.50
CA ALA A 27 -26.73 -9.19 -7.21
C ALA A 27 -25.51 -9.50 -8.10
N GLN A 28 -24.65 -8.50 -8.35
CA GLN A 28 -23.51 -8.62 -9.25
C GLN A 28 -22.24 -8.10 -8.56
N TRP A 29 -21.57 -9.01 -7.87
CA TRP A 29 -20.31 -8.74 -7.18
C TRP A 29 -19.50 -10.03 -7.10
N ARG A 30 -18.18 -9.88 -6.91
CA ARG A 30 -17.30 -11.00 -6.63
C ARG A 30 -16.20 -10.61 -5.66
N ALA A 31 -15.77 -11.54 -4.83
CA ALA A 31 -14.64 -11.38 -3.93
C ALA A 31 -13.74 -12.61 -3.95
N GLY A 32 -12.49 -12.41 -3.54
CA GLY A 32 -11.49 -13.47 -3.42
C GLY A 32 -10.30 -12.98 -2.63
N GLY A 33 -9.23 -13.77 -2.57
CA GLY A 33 -8.05 -13.37 -1.81
C GLY A 33 -6.95 -14.43 -1.75
N TRP A 34 -5.99 -14.21 -0.85
CA TRP A 34 -4.86 -15.10 -0.61
C TRP A 34 -4.49 -15.14 0.88
N PRO A 35 -3.88 -16.25 1.33
CA PRO A 35 -3.28 -16.32 2.68
C PRO A 35 -2.18 -15.27 2.91
N ARG A 36 -1.51 -14.83 1.84
CA ARG A 36 -0.43 -13.84 1.91
C ARG A 36 -0.28 -13.08 0.59
N ALA A 37 -0.65 -11.80 0.58
CA ALA A 37 -0.38 -10.84 -0.49
C ALA A 37 -0.33 -9.41 0.10
N THR A 38 -0.11 -8.41 -0.75
CA THR A 38 -0.13 -6.98 -0.37
C THR A 38 -1.47 -6.32 -0.68
N ASN A 39 -1.72 -5.14 -0.11
CA ASN A 39 -2.90 -4.34 -0.43
C ASN A 39 -2.98 -4.05 -1.94
N ASN A 40 -1.87 -3.56 -2.52
CA ASN A 40 -1.76 -3.21 -3.94
C ASN A 40 -2.04 -4.41 -4.86
N GLN A 41 -1.67 -5.63 -4.45
CA GLN A 41 -2.03 -6.84 -5.21
C GLN A 41 -3.53 -7.12 -5.18
N GLY A 42 -4.20 -6.90 -4.04
CA GLY A 42 -5.65 -6.98 -3.91
C GLY A 42 -6.36 -5.95 -4.79
N GLU A 43 -5.94 -4.69 -4.73
CA GLU A 43 -6.55 -3.61 -5.53
C GLU A 43 -6.40 -3.86 -7.05
N LEU A 44 -5.21 -4.27 -7.51
CA LEU A 44 -4.99 -4.62 -8.93
C LEU A 44 -5.84 -5.83 -9.35
N MET A 45 -5.95 -6.84 -8.48
CA MET A 45 -6.74 -8.03 -8.79
C MET A 45 -8.24 -7.75 -8.85
N ALA A 46 -8.76 -6.87 -7.99
CA ALA A 46 -10.16 -6.47 -8.04
C ALA A 46 -10.54 -5.94 -9.44
N VAL A 47 -9.70 -5.06 -10.01
CA VAL A 47 -9.90 -4.54 -11.36
C VAL A 47 -9.70 -5.62 -12.43
N LEU A 48 -8.66 -6.44 -12.29
CA LEU A 48 -8.37 -7.51 -13.25
C LEU A 48 -9.53 -8.51 -13.34
N ASP A 49 -10.05 -8.93 -12.19
CA ASP A 49 -11.14 -9.88 -12.11
C ASP A 49 -12.45 -9.28 -12.64
N LEU A 50 -12.73 -8.01 -12.35
CA LEU A 50 -13.86 -7.28 -12.92
C LEU A 50 -13.79 -7.27 -14.45
N LEU A 51 -12.62 -6.98 -15.03
CA LEU A 51 -12.44 -6.98 -16.48
C LEU A 51 -12.75 -8.37 -17.07
N ARG A 52 -12.23 -9.42 -16.45
CA ARG A 52 -12.46 -10.81 -16.89
C ARG A 52 -13.91 -11.25 -16.75
N ALA A 53 -14.55 -10.95 -15.62
CA ALA A 53 -15.95 -11.27 -15.38
C ALA A 53 -16.88 -10.65 -16.44
N THR A 54 -16.50 -9.49 -16.97
CA THR A 54 -17.26 -8.73 -17.96
C THR A 54 -16.71 -8.86 -19.39
N ALA A 55 -15.79 -9.79 -19.66
CA ALA A 55 -15.14 -9.94 -20.96
C ALA A 55 -16.12 -10.27 -22.11
N HIS A 56 -17.15 -11.07 -21.84
CA HIS A 56 -18.19 -11.42 -22.83
C HIS A 56 -19.06 -10.22 -23.24
N VAL A 57 -19.00 -9.10 -22.50
CA VAL A 57 -19.66 -7.83 -22.82
C VAL A 57 -18.65 -6.69 -22.99
N ALA A 58 -17.42 -6.98 -23.42
CA ALA A 58 -16.32 -6.01 -23.52
C ALA A 58 -16.62 -4.78 -24.41
N SER A 59 -17.61 -4.84 -25.30
CA SER A 59 -18.08 -3.69 -26.08
C SER A 59 -18.86 -2.65 -25.25
N THR A 60 -19.34 -3.04 -24.07
CA THR A 60 -20.04 -2.16 -23.13
C THR A 60 -19.01 -1.33 -22.35
N PRO A 61 -19.11 0.01 -22.35
CA PRO A 61 -18.24 0.86 -21.54
C PRO A 61 -18.29 0.48 -20.06
N LEU A 62 -17.11 0.42 -19.43
CA LEU A 62 -16.94 0.16 -18.01
C LEU A 62 -16.43 1.42 -17.31
N HIS A 63 -17.09 1.82 -16.24
CA HIS A 63 -16.70 2.91 -15.37
C HIS A 63 -16.37 2.37 -13.98
N VAL A 64 -15.10 2.47 -13.58
CA VAL A 64 -14.57 1.86 -12.36
C VAL A 64 -14.31 2.94 -11.31
N LEU A 65 -14.95 2.82 -10.15
CA LEU A 65 -14.64 3.61 -8.96
C LEU A 65 -13.57 2.88 -8.14
N CYS A 66 -12.49 3.57 -7.82
CA CYS A 66 -11.43 3.08 -6.94
C CYS A 66 -10.94 4.22 -6.04
N ASP A 67 -10.63 3.93 -4.78
CA ASP A 67 -9.87 4.85 -3.92
C ASP A 67 -8.35 4.68 -4.05
N SER A 68 -7.90 3.57 -4.66
CA SER A 68 -6.50 3.33 -4.99
C SER A 68 -5.97 4.24 -6.10
N GLN A 69 -5.17 5.23 -5.70
CA GLN A 69 -4.37 6.00 -6.64
C GLN A 69 -3.32 5.14 -7.34
N TYR A 70 -2.81 4.10 -6.67
CA TYR A 70 -1.82 3.19 -7.24
C TYR A 70 -2.38 2.47 -8.48
N VAL A 71 -3.58 1.90 -8.40
CA VAL A 71 -4.23 1.25 -9.54
C VAL A 71 -4.50 2.23 -10.67
N ILE A 72 -5.14 3.37 -10.35
CA ILE A 72 -5.51 4.38 -11.35
C ILE A 72 -4.25 4.89 -12.07
N ASN A 73 -3.21 5.27 -11.34
CA ASN A 73 -1.97 5.78 -11.93
C ASN A 73 -1.22 4.68 -12.71
N SER A 74 -1.19 3.44 -12.20
CA SER A 74 -0.58 2.30 -12.90
C SER A 74 -1.19 2.12 -14.27
N VAL A 75 -2.52 2.06 -14.36
CA VAL A 75 -3.23 1.83 -15.63
C VAL A 75 -3.19 3.06 -16.54
N THR A 76 -3.42 4.26 -16.01
CA THR A 76 -3.65 5.45 -16.85
C THR A 76 -2.38 6.25 -17.17
N LYS A 77 -1.39 6.27 -16.27
CA LYS A 77 -0.21 7.14 -16.39
C LYS A 77 1.08 6.35 -16.65
N TRP A 78 1.31 5.27 -15.90
CA TRP A 78 2.62 4.65 -15.85
C TRP A 78 2.81 3.50 -16.84
N MET A 79 1.80 2.64 -17.01
CA MET A 79 1.86 1.47 -17.88
C MET A 79 2.30 1.78 -19.32
N PRO A 80 1.84 2.85 -20.00
CA PRO A 80 2.35 3.20 -21.32
C PRO A 80 3.86 3.50 -21.34
N GLY A 81 4.39 4.10 -20.27
CA GLY A 81 5.82 4.35 -20.10
C GLY A 81 6.60 3.07 -19.83
N TRP A 82 6.10 2.22 -18.93
CA TRP A 82 6.72 0.94 -18.61
C TRP A 82 6.79 0.00 -19.81
N LYS A 83 5.72 -0.10 -20.61
CA LYS A 83 5.71 -0.92 -21.84
C LYS A 83 6.81 -0.49 -22.82
N ARG A 84 7.01 0.82 -23.02
CA ARG A 84 8.09 1.35 -23.87
C ARG A 84 9.49 1.03 -23.34
N LYS A 85 9.63 0.87 -22.02
CA LYS A 85 10.90 0.53 -21.34
C LYS A 85 11.06 -0.97 -21.07
N GLY A 86 10.25 -1.84 -21.68
CA GLY A 86 10.31 -3.28 -21.46
C GLY A 86 9.95 -3.69 -20.03
N TRP A 87 8.98 -3.00 -19.44
CA TRP A 87 8.48 -3.19 -18.07
C TRP A 87 9.51 -2.93 -16.96
N ARG A 88 10.28 -1.85 -17.12
CA ARG A 88 11.28 -1.40 -16.14
C ARG A 88 10.99 0.03 -15.67
N LYS A 89 11.31 0.28 -14.40
CA LYS A 89 11.35 1.62 -13.79
C LYS A 89 12.53 2.44 -14.37
N ALA A 90 12.57 3.73 -14.05
CA ALA A 90 13.63 4.63 -14.52
C ALA A 90 15.03 4.24 -14.00
N ASP A 91 15.10 3.65 -12.81
CA ASP A 91 16.30 3.09 -12.18
C ASP A 91 16.71 1.71 -12.76
N GLY A 92 16.02 1.21 -13.79
CA GLY A 92 16.28 -0.07 -14.44
C GLY A 92 15.74 -1.30 -13.70
N LYS A 93 15.18 -1.12 -12.49
CA LYS A 93 14.57 -2.23 -11.74
C LYS A 93 13.26 -2.68 -12.40
N PRO A 94 12.85 -3.94 -12.22
CA PRO A 94 11.52 -4.40 -12.63
C PRO A 94 10.41 -3.58 -11.96
N VAL A 95 9.31 -3.39 -12.68
CA VAL A 95 8.10 -2.80 -12.10
C VAL A 95 7.51 -3.77 -11.07
N LEU A 96 7.09 -3.27 -9.90
CA LEU A 96 6.42 -4.07 -8.89
C LEU A 96 5.07 -4.59 -9.42
N ASN A 97 4.65 -5.77 -8.99
CA ASN A 97 3.40 -6.41 -9.46
C ASN A 97 3.33 -6.64 -10.98
N LEU A 98 4.49 -6.82 -11.63
CA LEU A 98 4.60 -6.92 -13.08
C LEU A 98 3.62 -7.92 -13.72
N GLU A 99 3.51 -9.12 -13.16
CA GLU A 99 2.67 -10.16 -13.76
C GLU A 99 1.18 -9.76 -13.75
N LEU A 100 0.67 -9.21 -12.64
CA LEU A 100 -0.70 -8.65 -12.58
C LEU A 100 -0.89 -7.49 -13.57
N LEU A 101 0.11 -6.62 -13.70
CA LEU A 101 0.04 -5.48 -14.62
C LEU A 101 0.06 -5.91 -16.10
N LYS A 102 0.76 -7.00 -16.45
CA LYS A 102 0.72 -7.58 -17.80
C LYS A 102 -0.64 -8.20 -18.10
N GLU A 103 -1.22 -8.91 -17.14
CA GLU A 103 -2.57 -9.47 -17.27
C GLU A 103 -3.60 -8.34 -17.44
N LEU A 104 -3.52 -7.28 -16.62
CA LEU A 104 -4.35 -6.08 -16.77
C LEU A 104 -4.18 -5.42 -18.14
N ASP A 105 -2.94 -5.26 -18.63
CA ASP A 105 -2.70 -4.69 -19.96
C ASP A 105 -3.38 -5.51 -21.06
N GLU A 106 -3.41 -6.83 -20.93
CA GLU A 106 -4.08 -7.71 -21.88
C GLU A 106 -5.59 -7.52 -21.88
N GLU A 107 -6.22 -7.55 -20.70
CA GLU A 107 -7.67 -7.42 -20.54
C GLU A 107 -8.21 -6.01 -20.89
N LEU A 108 -7.33 -4.99 -20.86
CA LEU A 108 -7.68 -3.62 -21.24
C LEU A 108 -7.65 -3.39 -22.76
N ARG A 109 -7.02 -4.27 -23.55
CA ARG A 109 -6.86 -4.04 -25.01
C ARG A 109 -8.22 -3.99 -25.71
N GLY A 110 -8.44 -2.91 -26.45
CA GLY A 110 -9.66 -2.73 -27.25
C GLY A 110 -10.92 -2.47 -26.43
N ARG A 111 -10.78 -2.21 -25.13
CA ARG A 111 -11.90 -2.00 -24.21
C ARG A 111 -12.03 -0.53 -23.81
N ASN A 112 -13.28 -0.05 -23.70
CA ASN A 112 -13.56 1.29 -23.18
C ASN A 112 -13.72 1.23 -21.65
N VAL A 113 -12.64 1.53 -20.93
CA VAL A 113 -12.60 1.56 -19.47
C VAL A 113 -12.22 2.96 -18.99
N THR A 114 -13.00 3.50 -18.07
CA THR A 114 -12.74 4.78 -17.41
C THR A 114 -12.62 4.57 -15.91
N PHE A 115 -11.80 5.40 -15.26
CA PHE A 115 -11.59 5.32 -13.82
C PHE A 115 -12.01 6.64 -13.16
N GLU A 116 -12.70 6.54 -12.03
CA GLU A 116 -12.99 7.65 -11.13
C GLU A 116 -12.30 7.39 -9.80
N TRP A 117 -11.49 8.36 -9.36
CA TRP A 117 -10.91 8.31 -8.03
C TRP A 117 -11.94 8.78 -7.01
N VAL A 118 -12.26 7.92 -6.05
CA VAL A 118 -13.12 8.26 -4.91
C VAL A 118 -12.29 8.42 -3.65
N LYS A 119 -12.67 9.37 -2.80
CA LYS A 119 -11.88 9.71 -1.61
C LYS A 119 -12.29 8.83 -0.41
N GLY A 120 -11.80 7.59 -0.36
CA GLY A 120 -11.88 6.69 0.81
C GLY A 120 -13.29 6.45 1.38
N HIS A 121 -13.35 5.77 2.54
CA HIS A 121 -14.54 5.08 3.06
C HIS A 121 -15.65 5.95 3.70
N ALA A 122 -16.09 7.02 3.03
CA ALA A 122 -17.34 7.68 3.40
C ALA A 122 -17.99 8.41 2.22
N GLY A 123 -19.19 7.99 1.83
CA GLY A 123 -20.06 8.69 0.88
C GLY A 123 -20.18 8.03 -0.50
N HIS A 124 -19.62 6.83 -0.68
CA HIS A 124 -19.68 6.07 -1.94
C HIS A 124 -20.14 4.63 -1.69
N PRO A 125 -21.46 4.35 -1.72
CA PRO A 125 -22.01 3.05 -1.31
C PRO A 125 -21.41 1.84 -2.03
N LEU A 126 -21.10 1.96 -3.33
CA LEU A 126 -20.46 0.87 -4.07
C LEU A 126 -19.02 0.61 -3.58
N ASN A 127 -18.26 1.66 -3.30
CA ASN A 127 -16.88 1.53 -2.80
C ASN A 127 -16.87 0.97 -1.38
N GLU A 128 -17.80 1.42 -0.53
CA GLU A 128 -17.99 0.86 0.82
C GLU A 128 -18.36 -0.63 0.79
N ALA A 129 -19.20 -1.04 -0.17
CA ALA A 129 -19.52 -2.45 -0.39
C ALA A 129 -18.30 -3.26 -0.87
N ALA A 130 -17.49 -2.70 -1.77
CA ALA A 130 -16.26 -3.35 -2.24
C ALA A 130 -15.23 -3.50 -1.10
N ASP A 131 -14.97 -2.43 -0.33
CA ASP A 131 -14.09 -2.45 0.85
C ASP A 131 -14.51 -3.52 1.86
N SER A 132 -15.81 -3.54 2.22
CA SER A 132 -16.36 -4.49 3.17
C SER A 132 -16.14 -5.94 2.71
N ARG A 133 -16.36 -6.21 1.43
CA ARG A 133 -16.20 -7.54 0.82
C ARG A 133 -14.73 -7.96 0.71
N ALA A 134 -13.85 -7.04 0.33
CA ALA A 134 -12.41 -7.29 0.29
C ALA A 134 -11.86 -7.59 1.69
N ARG A 135 -12.28 -6.82 2.71
CA ARG A 135 -11.95 -7.07 4.12
C ARG A 135 -12.48 -8.42 4.61
N ALA A 136 -13.74 -8.75 4.30
CA ALA A 136 -14.32 -10.04 4.67
C ALA A 136 -13.55 -11.23 4.05
N ALA A 137 -13.14 -11.12 2.79
CA ALA A 137 -12.31 -12.13 2.14
C ALA A 137 -10.94 -12.26 2.83
N ALA A 138 -10.26 -11.15 3.12
CA ALA A 138 -8.98 -11.16 3.84
C ALA A 138 -9.11 -11.83 5.23
N THR A 139 -10.18 -11.55 5.97
CA THR A 139 -10.50 -12.17 7.27
C THR A 139 -10.76 -13.67 7.15
N ALA A 140 -11.44 -14.11 6.08
CA ALA A 140 -11.64 -15.53 5.82
C ALA A 140 -10.29 -16.24 5.62
N PHE A 141 -9.36 -15.66 4.86
CA PHE A 141 -8.01 -16.20 4.69
C PHE A 141 -7.20 -16.21 5.99
N GLN A 142 -7.29 -15.14 6.80
CA GLN A 142 -6.67 -15.10 8.13
C GLN A 142 -7.19 -16.23 9.04
N SER A 143 -8.50 -16.49 8.98
CA SER A 143 -9.18 -17.52 9.78
C SER A 143 -9.14 -18.92 9.15
N ARG A 144 -8.53 -19.07 7.97
CA ARG A 144 -8.50 -20.31 7.17
C ARG A 144 -9.89 -20.88 6.85
N THR A 145 -10.85 -20.01 6.60
CA THR A 145 -12.20 -20.37 6.13
C THR A 145 -12.36 -20.02 4.65
N ALA A 146 -13.37 -20.61 3.99
CA ALA A 146 -13.71 -20.21 2.63
C ALA A 146 -14.29 -18.78 2.62
N PRO A 147 -13.81 -17.87 1.74
CA PRO A 147 -14.45 -16.57 1.55
C PRO A 147 -15.81 -16.73 0.84
N ASP A 148 -16.73 -15.80 1.07
CA ASP A 148 -17.90 -15.65 0.21
C ASP A 148 -17.46 -15.00 -1.11
N GLU A 149 -17.39 -15.80 -2.17
CA GLU A 149 -16.93 -15.34 -3.47
C GLU A 149 -17.98 -14.51 -4.21
N GLY A 150 -19.25 -14.52 -3.76
CA GLY A 150 -20.34 -13.81 -4.40
C GLY A 150 -20.86 -14.46 -5.69
N PRO A 151 -21.95 -13.91 -6.25
CA PRO A 151 -22.66 -14.46 -7.41
C PRO A 151 -21.92 -14.25 -8.75
N GLY A 152 -20.90 -13.38 -8.79
CA GLY A 152 -20.20 -13.02 -10.01
C GLY A 152 -21.03 -12.12 -10.94
N PHE A 153 -20.68 -12.08 -12.22
CA PHE A 153 -21.41 -11.30 -13.22
C PHE A 153 -22.34 -12.21 -14.03
N ALA A 154 -23.58 -11.79 -14.27
CA ALA A 154 -24.56 -12.59 -15.00
C ALA A 154 -24.06 -12.97 -16.41
N GLY A 155 -24.09 -14.25 -16.75
CA GLY A 155 -23.59 -14.75 -18.05
C GLY A 155 -22.07 -14.95 -18.13
N SER A 156 -21.33 -14.62 -17.07
CA SER A 156 -19.95 -15.09 -16.92
C SER A 156 -19.96 -16.57 -16.58
N THR A 157 -19.19 -17.38 -17.32
CA THR A 157 -18.84 -18.73 -16.83
C THR A 157 -17.76 -18.52 -15.77
N PRO A 158 -17.88 -19.11 -14.57
CA PRO A 158 -16.83 -18.99 -13.56
C PRO A 158 -15.60 -19.74 -14.04
N THR A 159 -14.71 -19.04 -14.74
CA THR A 159 -13.42 -19.58 -15.15
C THR A 159 -12.31 -18.83 -14.43
N PHE A 160 -12.24 -19.01 -13.12
CA PHE A 160 -10.95 -19.03 -12.44
C PHE A 160 -10.94 -20.26 -11.54
N ALA A 161 -9.98 -21.14 -11.81
CA ALA A 161 -9.75 -22.34 -11.03
C ALA A 161 -9.62 -21.95 -9.56
N SER A 162 -10.54 -22.47 -8.76
CA SER A 162 -10.39 -22.65 -7.33
C SER A 162 -8.97 -23.20 -7.06
N ALA A 163 -8.18 -22.42 -6.32
CA ALA A 163 -7.08 -22.86 -5.47
C ALA A 163 -6.29 -24.13 -5.86
N THR A 164 -5.72 -24.29 -7.07
CA THR A 164 -4.64 -25.28 -7.31
C THR A 164 -3.76 -25.00 -8.54
N GLN A 165 -3.26 -23.77 -8.72
CA GLN A 165 -2.13 -23.57 -9.63
C GLN A 165 -1.30 -22.33 -9.28
N ALA A 166 -0.61 -22.40 -8.15
CA ALA A 166 0.60 -21.62 -7.87
C ALA A 166 1.60 -22.49 -7.09
N ALA A 167 1.81 -23.71 -7.57
CA ALA A 167 2.87 -24.59 -7.11
C ALA A 167 3.98 -24.65 -8.17
N ALA A 168 4.52 -23.50 -8.60
CA ALA A 168 5.68 -23.47 -9.48
C ALA A 168 6.38 -22.09 -9.54
N LEU A 169 6.64 -21.43 -8.41
CA LEU A 169 7.72 -20.44 -8.32
C LEU A 169 8.30 -20.51 -6.90
N VAL A 170 9.03 -21.59 -6.61
CA VAL A 170 9.90 -21.68 -5.44
C VAL A 170 11.34 -21.55 -5.93
N ALA A 171 12.02 -20.49 -5.49
CA ALA A 171 13.47 -20.41 -5.32
C ALA A 171 13.74 -19.66 -4.00
N PRO A 172 14.88 -19.94 -3.34
CA PRO A 172 14.91 -20.20 -1.90
C PRO A 172 14.87 -18.93 -1.05
N ALA A 173 14.26 -19.05 0.12
CA ALA A 173 14.29 -18.03 1.15
C ALA A 173 15.69 -17.88 1.77
N LEU A 174 16.13 -16.64 1.95
CA LEU A 174 16.90 -16.20 3.13
C LEU A 174 16.34 -14.85 3.61
N PRO A 175 16.40 -14.57 4.93
CA PRO A 175 15.35 -13.84 5.62
C PRO A 175 15.70 -12.36 5.79
N ALA A 176 14.73 -11.45 5.61
CA ALA A 176 14.87 -10.09 6.13
C ALA A 176 13.52 -9.36 6.23
N GLN A 177 13.12 -9.11 7.48
CA GLN A 177 12.41 -7.96 8.03
C GLN A 177 11.37 -7.25 7.14
N LEU A 178 10.10 -7.41 7.52
CA LEU A 178 9.04 -6.45 7.20
C LEU A 178 9.47 -5.05 7.65
N SER A 179 9.67 -4.17 6.68
CA SER A 179 9.89 -2.74 6.88
C SER A 179 8.55 -2.06 7.19
N LEU A 180 8.57 -1.11 8.13
CA LEU A 180 7.44 -0.27 8.56
C LEU A 180 6.81 0.58 7.41
N PHE A 181 7.35 0.51 6.19
CA PHE A 181 7.10 1.44 5.09
C PHE A 181 6.59 0.82 3.78
N ASP A 182 6.16 -0.45 3.78
CA ASP A 182 5.54 -1.04 2.58
C ASP A 182 4.17 -0.40 2.31
N GLY A 183 4.13 0.55 1.35
CA GLY A 183 2.90 1.25 0.90
C GLY A 183 3.03 2.74 0.60
N LEU A 184 4.20 3.36 0.79
CA LEU A 184 4.41 4.75 0.34
C LEU A 184 4.63 4.78 -1.18
N ASP A 185 3.88 5.63 -1.87
CA ASP A 185 3.98 5.86 -3.31
C ASP A 185 5.34 6.52 -3.65
N GLU A 186 6.31 5.74 -4.12
CA GLU A 186 7.62 6.22 -4.62
C GLU A 186 7.51 7.09 -5.90
N SER A 187 6.31 7.30 -6.47
CA SER A 187 6.18 8.07 -7.71
C SER A 187 6.22 9.60 -7.52
N ALA A 188 6.51 10.06 -6.31
CA ALA A 188 6.98 11.42 -6.04
C ALA A 188 8.29 11.42 -5.24
N GLU A 189 9.23 10.53 -5.54
CA GLU A 189 10.63 10.79 -5.18
C GLU A 189 11.20 11.84 -6.15
N ALA A 190 10.94 13.11 -5.82
CA ALA A 190 12.02 14.07 -5.98
C ALA A 190 13.21 13.50 -5.20
N GLU A 191 14.39 13.42 -5.83
CA GLU A 191 15.61 13.13 -5.08
C GLU A 191 15.59 13.98 -3.80
N PRO A 192 15.69 13.36 -2.62
CA PRO A 192 15.51 14.08 -1.37
C PRO A 192 16.51 15.21 -1.34
N ASP A 193 16.04 16.44 -1.08
CA ASP A 193 16.91 17.61 -1.01
C ASP A 193 18.05 17.29 -0.04
N PRO A 194 19.30 17.16 -0.50
CA PRO A 194 20.42 16.77 0.35
C PRO A 194 20.55 17.71 1.55
N SER A 195 20.14 18.97 1.40
CA SER A 195 20.14 19.95 2.47
C SER A 195 19.09 19.67 3.54
N LEU A 196 17.91 19.15 3.17
CA LEU A 196 16.85 18.76 4.11
C LEU A 196 17.26 17.50 4.89
N VAL A 197 17.89 16.54 4.21
CA VAL A 197 18.44 15.32 4.85
C VAL A 197 19.49 15.69 5.88
N GLU A 198 20.49 16.50 5.49
CA GLU A 198 21.54 16.96 6.41
C GLU A 198 20.98 17.78 7.58
N LEU A 199 20.00 18.66 7.31
CA LEU A 199 19.35 19.48 8.33
C LEU A 199 18.60 18.63 9.37
N LEU A 200 17.70 17.75 8.92
CA LEU A 200 16.87 16.94 9.82
C LEU A 200 17.71 15.93 10.60
N LEU A 201 18.70 15.28 9.97
CA LEU A 201 19.65 14.43 10.68
C LEU A 201 20.49 15.21 11.70
N GLY A 202 20.92 16.42 11.35
CA GLY A 202 21.65 17.29 12.26
C GLY A 202 20.82 17.65 13.50
N LEU A 203 19.55 17.99 13.29
CA LEU A 203 18.60 18.30 14.37
C LEU A 203 18.25 17.07 15.21
N GLU A 204 18.02 15.92 14.58
CA GLU A 204 17.77 14.64 15.26
C GLU A 204 18.97 14.27 16.15
N ARG A 205 20.19 14.34 15.63
CA ARG A 205 21.43 14.12 16.40
C ARG A 205 21.59 15.11 17.55
N ALA A 206 21.25 16.39 17.34
CA ALA A 206 21.33 17.41 18.38
C ALA A 206 20.33 17.16 19.52
N GLN A 207 19.11 16.70 19.21
CA GLN A 207 18.09 16.37 20.20
C GLN A 207 18.37 15.06 20.94
N LEU A 208 18.93 14.05 20.26
CA LEU A 208 19.35 12.80 20.91
C LEU A 208 20.47 13.01 21.94
N ARG A 209 21.32 14.02 21.74
CA ARG A 209 22.32 14.44 22.75
C ARG A 209 21.69 15.15 23.95
N PHE A 210 20.43 15.55 23.87
CA PHE A 210 19.74 16.35 24.90
C PHE A 210 18.65 15.57 25.67
N GLU A 211 18.09 14.50 25.11
CA GLU A 211 16.93 13.78 25.68
C GLU A 211 17.30 12.52 26.52
N ALA A 212 18.14 12.69 27.53
CA ALA A 212 18.24 11.72 28.65
C ALA A 212 17.14 11.93 29.72
N LYS A 213 16.24 12.90 29.56
CA LYS A 213 15.18 13.15 30.55
C LYS A 213 14.03 13.96 29.96
N ALA A 214 12.87 13.32 29.89
CA ALA A 214 11.52 13.90 29.90
C ALA A 214 11.11 14.77 28.70
N LEU A 215 10.01 14.39 28.05
CA LEU A 215 8.86 15.26 27.78
C LEU A 215 7.66 14.42 27.29
N ARG A 216 6.72 14.16 28.19
CA ARG A 216 5.32 13.87 27.83
C ARG A 216 4.63 15.22 27.68
N HIS A 217 3.93 15.45 26.57
CA HIS A 217 3.01 16.58 26.44
C HIS A 217 1.64 16.16 27.01
N ASP A 218 0.93 17.09 27.64
CA ASP A 218 -0.30 16.80 28.39
C ASP A 218 -1.50 16.39 27.52
N ASP A 219 -1.41 16.56 26.20
CA ASP A 219 -2.50 16.29 25.23
C ASP A 219 -2.44 14.89 24.60
N PHE A 220 -1.52 14.01 25.01
CA PHE A 220 -1.37 12.68 24.43
C PHE A 220 -2.16 11.61 25.19
N ALA A 221 -3.13 10.98 24.52
CA ALA A 221 -3.69 9.70 24.97
C ALA A 221 -2.72 8.55 24.63
N THR A 222 -2.38 7.75 25.64
CA THR A 222 -1.49 6.58 25.46
C THR A 222 -2.31 5.37 25.01
N LEU A 223 -2.07 4.86 23.80
CA LEU A 223 -2.55 3.53 23.39
C LEU A 223 -1.44 2.51 23.66
N GLY A 224 -1.60 1.72 24.72
CA GLY A 224 -0.66 0.66 25.13
C GLY A 224 0.18 0.98 26.36
N ALA A 225 0.75 -0.05 26.99
CA ALA A 225 1.56 0.11 28.19
C ALA A 225 2.92 0.76 27.84
N PRO A 226 3.30 1.89 28.47
CA PRO A 226 4.58 2.54 28.19
C PRO A 226 5.72 1.66 28.68
N GLN A 227 6.60 1.22 27.78
CA GLN A 227 7.93 0.78 28.18
C GLN A 227 8.77 2.03 28.44
N THR A 228 9.01 2.33 29.70
CA THR A 228 9.77 3.50 30.19
C THR A 228 11.27 3.22 30.31
N ALA A 229 11.82 2.33 29.49
CA ALA A 229 13.27 2.16 29.45
C ALA A 229 13.86 3.29 28.58
N PRO A 230 14.72 4.18 29.12
CA PRO A 230 15.47 5.09 28.27
C PRO A 230 16.30 4.24 27.31
N VAL A 231 16.01 4.36 26.02
CA VAL A 231 16.85 3.75 24.99
C VAL A 231 18.09 4.64 24.88
N GLU A 232 19.19 4.23 25.50
CA GLU A 232 20.50 4.80 25.18
C GLU A 232 20.82 4.41 23.74
N LEU A 233 20.54 5.33 22.81
CA LEU A 233 20.92 5.17 21.41
C LEU A 233 22.44 5.36 21.32
N SER A 234 23.19 4.26 21.25
CA SER A 234 24.64 4.30 21.13
C SER A 234 25.08 4.59 19.68
N GLU A 235 25.42 5.85 19.45
CA GLU A 235 26.51 6.35 18.59
C GLU A 235 26.36 6.46 17.06
N SER A 236 25.39 5.83 16.39
CA SER A 236 25.17 6.13 14.96
C SER A 236 23.70 6.16 14.52
N LEU A 237 23.32 7.30 13.93
CA LEU A 237 22.09 7.48 13.17
C LEU A 237 22.44 7.51 11.68
N GLU A 238 21.96 6.51 10.95
CA GLU A 238 22.09 6.42 9.50
C GLU A 238 20.74 6.76 8.84
N PRO A 239 20.67 7.76 7.94
CA PRO A 239 19.45 8.04 7.21
C PRO A 239 19.07 6.86 6.33
N VAL A 240 17.78 6.52 6.34
CA VAL A 240 17.17 5.62 5.37
C VAL A 240 16.42 6.44 4.33
N SER A 241 15.60 7.41 4.77
CA SER A 241 14.92 8.35 3.89
C SER A 241 14.48 9.60 4.64
N ALA A 242 14.32 10.72 3.94
CA ALA A 242 13.66 11.91 4.45
C ALA A 242 12.76 12.49 3.37
N GLN A 243 11.55 12.88 3.72
CA GLN A 243 10.55 13.37 2.78
C GLN A 243 9.76 14.52 3.38
N GLU A 244 9.57 15.60 2.64
CA GLU A 244 8.57 16.62 2.97
C GLU A 244 7.18 16.11 2.55
N LEU A 245 6.30 15.89 3.51
CA LEU A 245 4.94 15.39 3.31
C LEU A 245 3.98 16.51 2.91
N ALA A 246 4.24 17.74 3.38
CA ALA A 246 3.53 18.97 3.06
C ALA A 246 4.42 20.17 3.43
N PRO A 247 4.16 21.40 2.94
CA PRO A 247 4.95 22.57 3.31
C PRO A 247 5.10 22.72 4.84
N GLY A 248 6.33 22.57 5.33
CA GLY A 248 6.61 22.63 6.77
C GLY A 248 6.22 21.38 7.57
N LEU A 249 6.03 20.23 6.91
CA LEU A 249 5.83 18.93 7.54
C LEU A 249 6.73 17.90 6.84
N ALA A 250 7.64 17.27 7.58
CA ALA A 250 8.58 16.30 7.02
C ALA A 250 8.65 15.03 7.86
N GLN A 251 8.94 13.90 7.22
CA GLN A 251 9.25 12.63 7.86
C GLN A 251 10.72 12.30 7.66
N LEU A 252 11.36 11.79 8.70
CA LEU A 252 12.70 11.22 8.66
C LEU A 252 12.61 9.76 9.13
N ILE A 253 13.24 8.87 8.36
CA ILE A 253 13.41 7.46 8.69
C ILE A 253 14.91 7.22 8.78
N SER A 254 15.34 6.68 9.92
CA SER A 254 16.75 6.41 10.18
C SER A 254 16.94 5.09 10.90
N ARG A 255 18.12 4.49 10.76
CA ARG A 255 18.57 3.37 11.58
C ARG A 255 19.39 3.91 12.73
N ALA A 256 19.04 3.53 13.94
CA ALA A 256 19.83 3.78 15.13
C ALA A 256 20.51 2.48 15.56
N SER A 257 21.84 2.52 15.63
CA SER A 257 22.58 1.42 16.25
C SER A 257 22.50 1.57 17.77
N THR A 258 22.22 0.47 18.47
CA THR A 258 22.26 0.40 19.92
C THR A 258 23.13 -0.78 20.34
N SER A 259 23.53 -0.83 21.61
CA SER A 259 24.20 -2.00 22.18
C SER A 259 23.36 -3.28 22.13
N GLN A 260 22.04 -3.17 21.90
CA GLN A 260 21.10 -4.28 21.86
C GLN A 260 20.66 -4.67 20.43
N GLY A 261 21.08 -3.94 19.40
CA GLY A 261 20.68 -4.19 18.01
C GLY A 261 20.47 -2.91 17.21
N VAL A 262 19.91 -3.07 16.01
CA VAL A 262 19.57 -1.95 15.12
C VAL A 262 18.08 -1.68 15.23
N ASP A 263 17.74 -0.47 15.70
CA ASP A 263 16.36 0.01 15.76
C ASP A 263 16.07 0.89 14.55
N LEU A 264 14.87 0.76 13.98
CA LEU A 264 14.37 1.71 13.01
C LEU A 264 13.65 2.84 13.75
N VAL A 265 13.99 4.07 13.42
CA VAL A 265 13.43 5.29 14.00
C VAL A 265 12.68 6.05 12.92
N SER A 266 11.39 6.27 13.13
CA SER A 266 10.58 7.18 12.31
C SER A 266 10.27 8.42 13.12
N SER A 267 10.60 9.61 12.60
CA SER A 267 10.30 10.89 13.23
C SER A 267 9.52 11.82 12.30
N LEU A 268 8.55 12.54 12.85
CA LEU A 268 7.73 13.52 12.14
C LEU A 268 8.09 14.92 12.64
N TRP A 269 8.41 15.82 11.71
CA TRP A 269 8.93 17.16 11.95
C TRP A 269 7.97 18.20 11.41
N VAL A 270 7.72 19.25 12.20
CA VAL A 270 6.90 20.39 11.80
C VAL A 270 7.72 21.67 11.89
N ARG A 271 7.66 22.48 10.83
CA ARG A 271 8.29 23.80 10.78
C ARG A 271 7.40 24.82 11.47
N SER A 272 7.92 25.46 12.52
CA SER A 272 7.22 26.47 13.30
C SER A 272 8.15 27.67 13.52
N GLY A 273 7.80 28.83 12.95
CA GLY A 273 8.62 30.05 13.10
C GLY A 273 9.94 30.02 12.36
N GLY A 274 10.06 29.21 11.30
CA GLY A 274 11.31 29.02 10.53
C GLY A 274 12.10 27.79 10.94
N ASP A 275 11.92 27.32 12.18
CA ASP A 275 12.63 26.18 12.77
C ASP A 275 11.85 24.88 12.65
N TRP A 276 12.54 23.77 12.41
CA TRP A 276 11.96 22.43 12.44
C TRP A 276 11.94 21.86 13.86
N ARG A 277 10.81 21.31 14.28
CA ARG A 277 10.65 20.64 15.58
C ARG A 277 10.05 19.25 15.39
N VAL A 278 10.63 18.26 16.05
CA VAL A 278 10.05 16.91 16.10
C VAL A 278 8.74 16.95 16.87
N ARG A 279 7.70 16.31 16.34
CA ARG A 279 6.37 16.19 16.95
C ARG A 279 6.02 14.77 17.34
N PHE A 280 6.63 13.81 16.66
CA PHE A 280 6.40 12.41 16.90
C PHE A 280 7.67 11.61 16.61
N ARG A 281 7.92 10.58 17.41
CA ARG A 281 9.00 9.61 17.20
C ARG A 281 8.47 8.22 17.54
N GLN A 282 8.73 7.26 16.66
CA GLN A 282 8.43 5.86 16.85
C GLN A 282 9.69 5.03 16.66
N PHE A 283 9.88 4.07 17.56
CA PHE A 283 10.93 3.07 17.48
C PHE A 283 10.30 1.72 17.16
N SER A 284 10.88 0.99 16.21
CA SER A 284 10.59 -0.43 16.02
C SER A 284 11.87 -1.23 16.24
N ARG A 285 11.84 -2.12 17.24
CA ARG A 285 12.93 -3.07 17.50
C ARG A 285 12.91 -4.16 16.44
N GLY A 286 14.07 -4.34 15.80
CA GLY A 286 14.30 -5.38 14.80
C GLY A 286 14.64 -6.74 15.38
#